data_AF-A0A439D3X5-F1
#
_entry.id   AF-A0A439D3X5-F1
#
_cell.length_a   1.000
_cell.length_b   1.000
_cell.length_c   1.000
_cell.angle_alpha   90.00
_cell.angle_beta   90.00
_cell.angle_gamma   90.00
#
_symmetry.space_group_name_H-M   'P 1'
#
loop_
_entity.id
_entity.type
_entity.pdbx_description
1 polymer ?
#
loop_
_entity_poly.entity_id
_entity_poly.type
_entity_poly.pdbx_seq_one_letter_code
_entity_poly.pdbx_strand_id
1 'polypeptide(L)'
;MDDELFKMSGPVPANFDAENADNLEDIEKQFAVKAVQHLETYWAILQKVKGSALRLTRMDDDILEHLKTDFPDFDPAATINEDEMKSKTGKDRWRKFMMAYEKKIDDYNFGTMLRTSPKAEYDQDTTIFVPRMQFYAVEIARNRAGLNDWIYEKAKAEKK
;
A
#
# COMPACT_ATOMS: atom_id res chain seq x y z
N MET A 1 -13.66 4.88 17.11
CA MET A 1 -14.94 4.74 16.37
C MET A 1 -15.00 5.90 15.38
N ASP A 2 -14.28 5.97 14.27
CA ASP A 2 -13.71 4.95 13.38
C ASP A 2 -14.67 3.80 13.08
N ASP A 3 -15.93 4.11 12.75
CA ASP A 3 -16.95 3.08 12.52
C ASP A 3 -17.65 3.12 11.15
N GLU A 4 -17.58 4.22 10.38
CA GLU A 4 -18.29 4.27 9.08
C GLU A 4 -17.38 4.27 7.84
N LEU A 5 -16.14 4.77 7.94
CA LEU A 5 -15.26 4.82 6.76
C LEU A 5 -14.57 3.47 6.47
N PHE A 6 -14.44 2.61 7.49
CA PHE A 6 -13.83 1.28 7.38
C PHE A 6 -14.83 0.19 6.97
N LYS A 7 -16.14 0.45 7.03
CA LYS A 7 -17.16 -0.60 6.89
C LYS A 7 -17.33 -1.19 5.48
N MET A 8 -16.72 -0.62 4.44
CA MET A 8 -16.80 -1.19 3.08
C MET A 8 -15.57 -0.81 2.25
N SER A 9 -14.45 -1.53 2.38
CA SER A 9 -13.26 -1.32 1.55
C SER A 9 -12.74 -2.62 0.93
N GLY A 10 -13.49 -3.12 -0.05
CA GLY A 10 -13.16 -4.24 -0.93
C GLY A 10 -14.44 -4.84 -1.51
N PRO A 11 -14.42 -5.46 -2.70
CA PRO A 11 -15.61 -6.12 -3.24
C PRO A 11 -16.07 -7.17 -2.24
N VAL A 12 -17.29 -6.95 -1.76
CA VAL A 12 -18.10 -7.91 -1.05
C VAL A 12 -18.06 -9.23 -1.87
N PRO A 13 -17.58 -10.36 -1.31
CA PRO A 13 -17.53 -11.62 -2.06
C PRO A 13 -18.93 -11.91 -2.62
N ALA A 14 -19.02 -12.48 -3.83
CA ALA A 14 -20.29 -12.63 -4.55
C ALA A 14 -21.40 -13.38 -3.78
N ASN A 15 -21.05 -14.07 -2.69
CA ASN A 15 -21.94 -14.79 -1.77
C ASN A 15 -22.05 -14.16 -0.38
N PHE A 16 -21.78 -12.86 -0.22
CA PHE A 16 -21.96 -12.18 1.06
C PHE A 16 -23.43 -11.81 1.26
N ASP A 17 -24.02 -12.41 2.29
CA ASP A 17 -25.35 -12.11 2.74
C ASP A 17 -25.26 -11.19 3.97
N ALA A 18 -25.54 -9.91 3.76
CA ALA A 18 -25.45 -8.89 4.80
C ALA A 18 -26.44 -9.12 5.95
N GLU A 19 -27.50 -9.91 5.72
CA GLU A 19 -28.50 -10.24 6.74
C GLU A 19 -28.05 -11.39 7.67
N ASN A 20 -26.99 -12.11 7.31
CA ASN A 20 -26.41 -13.23 8.06
C ASN A 20 -24.95 -12.96 8.52
N ALA A 21 -24.58 -11.69 8.72
CA ALA A 21 -23.22 -11.23 8.99
C ALA A 21 -22.70 -11.54 10.42
N ASP A 22 -22.85 -12.78 10.89
CA ASP A 22 -22.32 -13.28 12.17
C ASP A 22 -20.79 -13.42 12.18
N ASN A 23 -20.11 -13.21 11.05
CA ASN A 23 -18.70 -13.59 10.88
C ASN A 23 -17.75 -12.42 10.58
N LEU A 24 -17.98 -11.26 11.21
CA LEU A 24 -17.07 -10.10 11.13
C LEU A 24 -15.63 -10.48 11.49
N GLU A 25 -15.43 -11.32 12.51
CA GLU A 25 -14.11 -11.79 12.94
C GLU A 25 -13.41 -12.64 11.87
N ASP A 26 -14.12 -13.57 11.24
CA ASP A 26 -13.54 -14.41 10.17
C ASP A 26 -13.25 -13.59 8.91
N ILE A 27 -14.07 -12.58 8.62
CA ILE A 27 -13.80 -11.63 7.55
C ILE A 27 -12.51 -10.85 7.85
N GLU A 28 -12.37 -10.28 9.04
CA GLU A 28 -11.16 -9.58 9.49
C GLU A 28 -9.92 -10.47 9.43
N LYS A 29 -10.02 -11.74 9.84
CA LYS A 29 -8.93 -12.73 9.70
C LYS A 29 -8.53 -12.92 8.24
N GLN A 30 -9.49 -13.09 7.33
CA GLN A 30 -9.19 -13.25 5.90
C GLN A 30 -8.56 -11.99 5.29
N PHE A 31 -8.98 -10.80 5.73
CA PHE A 31 -8.36 -9.54 5.34
C PHE A 31 -6.90 -9.47 5.82
N ALA A 32 -6.64 -9.81 7.08
CA ALA A 32 -5.28 -9.83 7.64
C ALA A 32 -4.37 -10.81 6.89
N VAL A 33 -4.85 -12.02 6.60
CA VAL A 33 -4.11 -13.03 5.82
C VAL A 33 -3.70 -12.49 4.45
N LYS A 34 -4.63 -11.86 3.72
CA LYS A 34 -4.34 -11.28 2.40
C LYS A 34 -3.35 -10.11 2.47
N ALA A 35 -3.44 -9.26 3.49
CA ALA A 35 -2.51 -8.14 3.69
C ALA A 35 -1.08 -8.64 3.99
N VAL A 36 -0.95 -9.68 4.81
CA VAL A 36 0.34 -10.34 5.11
C VAL A 36 0.89 -11.03 3.85
N GLN A 37 0.07 -11.78 3.12
CA GLN A 37 0.49 -12.42 1.88
C GLN A 37 1.00 -11.40 0.84
N HIS A 38 0.34 -10.25 0.72
CA HIS A 38 0.79 -9.16 -0.14
C HIS A 38 2.16 -8.62 0.30
N LEU A 39 2.35 -8.37 1.59
CA LEU A 39 3.63 -7.95 2.19
C LEU A 39 4.75 -8.95 1.84
N GLU A 40 4.55 -10.23 2.17
CA GLU A 40 5.53 -11.29 1.96
C GLU A 40 5.89 -11.44 0.49
N THR A 41 4.87 -11.38 -0.39
CA THR A 41 5.07 -11.47 -1.84
C THR A 41 5.91 -10.30 -2.34
N TYR A 42 5.57 -9.07 -1.96
CA TYR A 42 6.31 -7.89 -2.39
C TYR A 42 7.76 -7.90 -1.88
N TRP A 43 7.96 -8.26 -0.61
CA TRP A 43 9.29 -8.38 -0.03
C TRP A 43 10.14 -9.45 -0.74
N ALA A 44 9.56 -10.64 -0.99
CA ALA A 44 10.23 -11.71 -1.70
C ALA A 44 10.61 -11.34 -3.13
N ILE A 45 9.82 -10.48 -3.80
CA ILE A 45 10.16 -9.93 -5.11
C ILE A 45 11.38 -9.00 -4.98
N LEU A 46 11.37 -8.05 -4.03
CA LEU A 46 12.48 -7.11 -3.81
C LEU A 46 13.79 -7.81 -3.40
N GLN A 47 13.72 -8.96 -2.73
CA GLN A 47 14.91 -9.78 -2.45
C GLN A 47 15.49 -10.47 -3.69
N LYS A 48 14.71 -10.61 -4.78
CA LYS A 48 15.10 -11.31 -6.01
C LYS A 48 15.49 -10.37 -7.14
N VAL A 49 14.88 -9.19 -7.21
CA VAL A 49 15.10 -8.19 -8.25
C VAL A 49 15.15 -6.78 -7.64
N LYS A 50 15.90 -5.87 -8.27
CA LYS A 50 15.98 -4.47 -7.85
C LYS A 50 14.60 -3.81 -7.95
N GLY A 51 14.24 -3.01 -6.94
CA GLY A 51 12.99 -2.25 -6.94
C GLY A 51 12.89 -1.30 -8.13
N SER A 52 14.01 -0.69 -8.53
CA SER A 52 14.10 0.18 -9.72
C SER A 52 13.75 -0.50 -11.04
N ALA A 53 13.83 -1.83 -11.12
CA ALA A 53 13.43 -2.60 -12.28
C ALA A 53 11.97 -3.09 -12.22
N LEU A 54 11.27 -2.86 -11.12
CA LEU A 54 9.90 -3.33 -10.93
C LEU A 54 8.88 -2.41 -11.61
N ARG A 55 7.81 -3.07 -12.06
CA ARG A 55 6.56 -2.44 -12.44
C ARG A 55 5.44 -3.05 -11.61
N LEU A 56 4.80 -2.25 -10.77
CA LEU A 56 3.76 -2.72 -9.85
C LEU A 56 2.39 -2.79 -10.54
N THR A 57 2.15 -1.89 -11.49
CA THR A 57 0.90 -1.79 -12.24
C THR A 57 1.17 -1.43 -13.70
N ARG A 58 0.16 -1.57 -14.56
CA ARG A 58 0.23 -1.05 -15.94
C ARG A 58 0.22 0.49 -16.00
N MET A 59 -0.05 1.17 -14.89
CA MET A 59 -0.22 2.63 -14.83
C MET A 59 0.85 3.32 -13.98
N ASP A 60 2.00 2.68 -13.72
CA ASP A 60 2.98 3.22 -12.76
C ASP A 60 3.42 4.66 -13.06
N ASP A 61 3.62 4.98 -14.34
CA ASP A 61 4.09 6.30 -14.74
C ASP A 61 2.98 7.36 -14.54
N ASP A 62 1.71 7.01 -14.86
CA ASP A 62 0.54 7.86 -14.60
C ASP A 62 0.32 8.07 -13.09
N ILE A 63 0.49 7.01 -12.29
CA ILE A 63 0.35 7.07 -10.82
C ILE A 63 1.41 7.98 -10.23
N LEU A 64 2.66 7.87 -10.70
CA LEU A 64 3.76 8.70 -10.24
C LEU A 64 3.57 10.17 -10.64
N GLU A 65 3.11 10.44 -11.86
CA GLU A 65 2.83 11.82 -12.31
C GLU A 65 1.67 12.46 -11.52
N HIS A 66 0.58 11.71 -11.31
CA HIS A 66 -0.53 12.16 -10.50
C HIS A 66 -0.09 12.41 -9.05
N LEU A 67 0.74 11.54 -8.46
CA LEU A 67 1.28 11.74 -7.11
C LEU A 67 2.08 13.05 -7.01
N LYS A 68 2.95 13.33 -7.98
CA LYS A 68 3.73 14.58 -8.02
C LYS A 68 2.86 15.82 -8.16
N THR A 69 1.75 15.70 -8.89
CA THR A 69 0.81 16.81 -9.11
C THR A 69 -0.02 17.09 -7.85
N ASP A 70 -0.59 16.03 -7.26
CA ASP A 70 -1.49 16.14 -6.12
C ASP A 70 -0.76 16.27 -4.78
N PHE A 71 0.49 15.83 -4.70
CA PHE A 71 1.34 15.88 -3.52
C PHE A 71 2.76 16.36 -3.90
N PRO A 72 2.93 17.63 -4.31
CA PRO A 72 4.22 18.16 -4.78
C PRO A 72 5.32 18.12 -3.71
N ASP A 73 4.92 18.17 -2.44
CA ASP A 73 5.83 18.12 -1.29
C ASP A 73 6.14 16.69 -0.83
N PHE A 74 5.60 15.66 -1.51
CA PHE A 74 5.84 14.27 -1.15
C PHE A 74 7.28 13.86 -1.44
N ASP A 75 8.03 13.54 -0.37
CA ASP A 75 9.37 12.97 -0.46
C ASP A 75 9.33 11.44 -0.25
N PRO A 76 9.61 10.62 -1.28
CA PRO A 76 9.63 9.16 -1.14
C PRO A 76 10.72 8.63 -0.19
N ALA A 77 11.75 9.43 0.10
CA ALA A 77 12.84 9.09 1.02
C ALA A 77 12.50 9.38 2.50
N ALA A 78 11.51 10.23 2.75
CA ALA A 78 11.08 10.60 4.09
C ALA A 78 10.30 9.46 4.77
N THR A 79 10.29 9.50 6.10
CA THR A 79 9.39 8.66 6.88
C THR A 79 7.98 9.21 6.75
N ILE A 80 7.02 8.34 6.42
CA ILE A 80 5.60 8.69 6.32
C ILE A 80 5.10 9.17 7.68
N ASN A 81 4.47 10.34 7.68
CA ASN A 81 3.75 10.85 8.83
C ASN A 81 2.30 10.31 8.81
N GLU A 82 2.03 9.33 9.66
CA GLU A 82 0.71 8.70 9.74
C GLU A 82 -0.37 9.69 10.24
N ASP A 83 -0.02 10.61 11.14
CA ASP A 83 -0.95 11.62 11.64
C ASP A 83 -1.36 12.60 10.53
N GLU A 84 -0.42 12.97 9.65
CA GLU A 84 -0.73 13.81 8.49
C GLU A 84 -1.67 13.09 7.53
N MET A 85 -1.42 11.81 7.24
CA MET A 85 -2.31 10.99 6.39
C MET A 85 -3.71 10.86 7.00
N LYS A 86 -3.80 10.72 8.33
CA LYS A 86 -5.07 10.58 9.07
C LYS A 86 -5.77 11.91 9.36
N SER A 87 -5.07 13.04 9.19
CA SER A 87 -5.67 14.36 9.32
C SER A 87 -6.85 14.54 8.38
N LYS A 88 -7.77 15.45 8.69
CA LYS A 88 -8.93 15.73 7.83
C LYS A 88 -8.51 16.05 6.39
N THR A 89 -7.50 16.92 6.24
CA THR A 89 -6.96 17.32 4.94
C THR A 89 -6.28 16.14 4.23
N GLY A 90 -5.48 15.34 4.95
CA GLY A 90 -4.80 14.16 4.40
C GLY A 90 -5.79 13.11 3.90
N LYS A 91 -6.81 12.79 4.71
CA LYS A 91 -7.89 11.87 4.34
C LYS A 91 -8.61 12.32 3.07
N ASP A 92 -8.99 13.60 2.99
CA ASP A 92 -9.70 14.13 1.82
C ASP A 92 -8.83 14.12 0.56
N ARG A 93 -7.54 14.45 0.66
CA ARG A 93 -6.61 14.40 -0.48
C ARG A 93 -6.39 12.97 -0.97
N TRP A 94 -6.06 12.05 -0.06
CA TRP A 94 -5.86 10.66 -0.43
C TRP A 94 -7.13 10.01 -0.97
N ARG A 95 -8.31 10.33 -0.43
CA ARG A 95 -9.58 9.86 -0.97
C ARG A 95 -9.77 10.30 -2.41
N LYS A 96 -9.57 11.58 -2.73
CA LYS A 96 -9.66 12.11 -4.11
C LYS A 96 -8.66 11.41 -5.04
N PHE A 97 -7.42 11.26 -4.61
CA PHE A 97 -6.38 10.57 -5.36
C PHE A 97 -6.80 9.12 -5.69
N MET A 98 -7.26 8.36 -4.70
CA MET A 98 -7.67 6.96 -4.88
C MET A 98 -8.88 6.81 -5.80
N MET A 99 -9.89 7.69 -5.67
CA MET A 99 -11.11 7.62 -6.49
C MET A 99 -10.82 7.76 -8.00
N ALA A 100 -9.72 8.39 -8.40
CA ALA A 100 -9.29 8.47 -9.80
C ALA A 100 -8.97 7.08 -10.42
N TYR A 101 -8.78 6.06 -9.58
CA TYR A 101 -8.38 4.71 -9.95
C TYR A 101 -9.44 3.64 -9.68
N GLU A 102 -10.62 4.01 -9.15
CA GLU A 102 -11.69 3.08 -8.76
C GLU A 102 -12.06 2.07 -9.86
N LYS A 103 -12.07 2.52 -11.12
CA LYS A 103 -12.43 1.70 -12.30
C LYS A 103 -11.23 1.26 -13.13
N LYS A 104 -10.01 1.54 -12.66
CA LYS A 104 -8.76 1.34 -13.41
C LYS A 104 -7.83 0.35 -12.74
N ILE A 105 -7.87 0.26 -11.42
CA ILE A 105 -7.04 -0.63 -10.61
C ILE A 105 -7.95 -1.52 -9.78
N ASP A 106 -7.79 -2.83 -9.94
CA ASP A 106 -8.55 -3.81 -9.17
C ASP A 106 -8.19 -3.73 -7.68
N ASP A 107 -9.22 -3.80 -6.85
CA ASP A 107 -9.18 -3.60 -5.40
C ASP A 107 -8.31 -2.40 -4.95
N TYR A 108 -8.44 -1.27 -5.65
CA TYR A 108 -7.71 -0.02 -5.37
C TYR A 108 -7.76 0.42 -3.89
N ASN A 109 -8.86 0.10 -3.20
CA ASN A 109 -9.14 0.43 -1.81
C ASN A 109 -8.86 -0.72 -0.82
N PHE A 110 -8.39 -1.88 -1.29
CA PHE A 110 -8.11 -3.02 -0.42
C PHE A 110 -6.93 -2.72 0.51
N GLY A 111 -7.05 -3.11 1.77
CA GLY A 111 -6.03 -2.84 2.78
C GLY A 111 -4.75 -3.66 2.62
N THR A 112 -3.61 -2.99 2.66
CA THR A 112 -2.27 -3.54 2.47
C THR A 112 -1.30 -2.99 3.51
N MET A 113 -0.11 -3.58 3.61
CA MET A 113 0.94 -3.13 4.53
C MET A 113 2.01 -2.33 3.79
N LEU A 114 2.39 -1.18 4.35
CA LEU A 114 3.38 -0.27 3.80
C LEU A 114 4.44 0.06 4.85
N ARG A 115 5.71 0.11 4.42
CA ARG A 115 6.80 0.56 5.30
C ARG A 115 6.74 2.06 5.50
N THR A 116 6.87 2.53 6.73
CA THR A 116 6.90 3.96 7.05
C THR A 116 8.11 4.65 6.43
N SER A 117 9.25 3.96 6.34
CA SER A 117 10.47 4.45 5.69
C SER A 117 11.00 3.45 4.65
N PRO A 118 11.52 3.90 3.49
CA PRO A 118 12.16 2.98 2.54
C PRO A 118 13.43 2.33 3.10
N LYS A 119 14.01 2.90 4.17
CA LYS A 119 15.25 2.43 4.81
C LYS A 119 15.02 1.36 5.88
N ALA A 120 13.76 1.09 6.22
CA ALA A 120 13.39 0.12 7.25
C ALA A 120 12.97 -1.22 6.64
N GLU A 121 13.05 -2.27 7.44
CA GLU A 121 12.34 -3.54 7.19
C GLU A 121 10.90 -3.45 7.68
N TYR A 122 10.10 -4.47 7.37
CA TYR A 122 8.77 -4.62 7.97
C TYR A 122 8.92 -5.07 9.44
N ASP A 123 8.48 -4.22 10.35
CA ASP A 123 8.39 -4.48 11.79
C ASP A 123 7.12 -3.79 12.35
N GLN A 124 6.79 -4.02 13.61
CA GLN A 124 5.64 -3.44 14.30
C GLN A 124 5.64 -1.90 14.22
N ASP A 125 6.80 -1.26 14.43
CA ASP A 125 6.90 0.20 14.49
C ASP A 125 7.17 0.85 13.12
N THR A 126 7.53 0.04 12.11
CA THR A 126 7.91 0.50 10.77
C THR A 126 6.91 0.11 9.71
N THR A 127 5.77 -0.45 10.08
CA THR A 127 4.71 -0.92 9.18
C THR A 127 3.38 -0.27 9.53
N ILE A 128 2.72 0.28 8.52
CA ILE A 128 1.39 0.86 8.63
C ILE A 128 0.42 0.18 7.66
N PHE A 129 -0.86 0.22 7.99
CA PHE A 129 -1.93 -0.28 7.14
C PHE A 129 -2.47 0.83 6.25
N VAL A 130 -2.46 0.60 4.94
CA VAL A 130 -2.88 1.57 3.92
C VAL A 130 -3.68 0.89 2.80
N PRO A 131 -4.63 1.56 2.13
CA PRO A 131 -5.22 1.03 0.92
C PRO A 131 -4.19 0.82 -0.19
N ARG A 132 -4.46 -0.15 -1.07
CA ARG A 132 -3.57 -0.59 -2.15
C ARG A 132 -3.09 0.58 -3.03
N MET A 133 -3.93 1.57 -3.31
CA MET A 133 -3.50 2.73 -4.09
C MET A 133 -2.52 3.64 -3.37
N GLN A 134 -2.62 3.79 -2.04
CA GLN A 134 -1.59 4.50 -1.28
C GLN A 134 -0.29 3.72 -1.32
N PHE A 135 -0.34 2.39 -1.17
CA PHE A 135 0.83 1.53 -1.34
C PHE A 135 1.47 1.71 -2.72
N TYR A 136 0.70 1.65 -3.81
CA TYR A 136 1.25 1.84 -5.15
C TYR A 136 1.88 3.21 -5.33
N ALA A 137 1.19 4.29 -4.95
CA ALA A 137 1.74 5.63 -5.07
C ALA A 137 3.12 5.75 -4.40
N VAL A 138 3.22 5.30 -3.15
CA VAL A 138 4.45 5.39 -2.36
C VAL A 138 5.54 4.44 -2.90
N GLU A 139 5.23 3.17 -3.12
CA GLU A 139 6.23 2.18 -3.51
C GLU A 139 6.68 2.34 -4.96
N ILE A 140 5.83 2.83 -5.87
CA ILE A 140 6.26 3.22 -7.22
C ILE A 140 7.28 4.35 -7.13
N ALA A 141 7.00 5.39 -6.34
CA ALA A 141 7.92 6.51 -6.17
C ALA A 141 9.27 6.06 -5.57
N ARG A 142 9.24 5.19 -4.54
CA ARG A 142 10.44 4.61 -3.93
C ARG A 142 11.23 3.73 -4.89
N ASN A 143 10.55 2.87 -5.65
CA ASN A 143 11.16 2.01 -6.65
C ASN A 143 11.83 2.82 -7.75
N ARG A 144 11.13 3.80 -8.33
CA ARG A 144 11.67 4.68 -9.37
C ARG A 144 12.87 5.51 -8.89
N ALA A 145 12.90 5.86 -7.60
CA ALA A 145 14.04 6.54 -6.98
C ALA A 145 15.18 5.58 -6.54
N GLY A 146 15.05 4.27 -6.75
CA GLY A 146 16.04 3.27 -6.34
C GLY A 146 16.14 3.05 -4.83
N LEU A 147 15.21 3.60 -4.05
CA LEU A 147 15.25 3.59 -2.58
C LEU A 147 15.00 2.21 -1.98
N ASN A 148 14.51 1.27 -2.78
CA ASN A 148 14.26 -0.12 -2.37
C ASN A 148 15.36 -1.09 -2.85
N ASP A 149 16.35 -0.64 -3.63
CA ASP A 149 17.35 -1.53 -4.23
C ASP A 149 18.28 -2.16 -3.18
N TRP A 150 18.43 -1.52 -2.02
CA TRP A 150 19.23 -2.07 -0.92
C TRP A 150 18.71 -3.44 -0.43
N ILE A 151 17.41 -3.72 -0.57
CA ILE A 151 16.80 -5.00 -0.15
C ILE A 151 17.36 -6.14 -1.02
N TYR A 152 17.44 -5.90 -2.32
CA TYR A 152 18.08 -6.82 -3.26
C TYR A 152 19.56 -7.00 -2.93
N GLU A 153 20.29 -5.90 -2.71
CA GLU A 153 21.73 -5.96 -2.45
C GLU A 153 22.04 -6.69 -1.13
N LYS A 154 21.27 -6.43 -0.08
CA LYS A 154 21.36 -7.13 1.20
C LYS A 154 21.09 -8.63 1.03
N ALA A 155 19.99 -9.00 0.37
CA ALA A 155 19.64 -10.40 0.14
C ALA A 155 20.66 -11.14 -0.74
N LYS A 156 21.35 -10.43 -1.65
CA LYS A 156 22.47 -10.99 -2.44
C LYS A 156 23.74 -11.15 -1.63
N ALA A 157 24.01 -10.26 -0.67
CA ALA A 157 25.16 -10.36 0.21
C ALA A 157 25.01 -11.53 1.20
N GLU A 158 23.82 -11.74 1.76
CA GLU A 158 23.53 -12.84 2.71
C GLU A 158 23.58 -14.24 2.09
N LYS A 159 23.51 -14.33 0.75
CA LYS A 159 23.60 -15.59 0.00
C LYS A 159 25.02 -15.93 -0.45
N LYS A 160 26.00 -15.05 -0.22
CA LYS A 160 27.41 -15.28 -0.49
C LYS A 160 28.10 -15.82 0.74
#